data_AF-A0A7S1TZA7-F1
#
_entry.id   AF-A0A7S1TZA7-F1
#
_cell.length_a   1.000
_cell.length_b   1.000
_cell.length_c   1.000
_cell.angle_alpha   90.00
_cell.angle_beta   90.00
_cell.angle_gamma   90.00
#
_symmetry.space_group_name_H-M   'P 1'
#
loop_
_entity.id
_entity.type
_entity.pdbx_description
1 polymer ?
#
loop_
_entity_poly.entity_id
_entity_poly.type
_entity_poly.pdbx_seq_one_letter_code
_entity_poly.pdbx_strand_id
1 'polypeptide(L)'
;RGGGRACHSESIVWARLFTLLLWDVIFDDTVPFVFQTPFQRAPLDFGTDAFAAARAERLERRLGEIAAEVDAAGAPRPVANQVLDAWARHLGVAAVGVDWKTQRRGGGAAGAGEGPN
;
A
#
# COMPACT_ATOMS: atom_id res chain seq x y z
N ARG A 1 -10.30 17.02 -24.79
CA ARG A 1 -9.54 15.83 -24.28
C ARG A 1 -9.40 16.01 -22.77
N GLY A 2 -10.08 15.20 -21.97
CA GLY A 2 -10.08 15.39 -20.51
C GLY A 2 -11.07 14.46 -19.81
N GLY A 3 -10.90 13.16 -19.99
CA GLY A 3 -11.63 12.17 -19.19
C GLY A 3 -10.85 11.91 -17.91
N GLY A 4 -10.98 12.79 -16.92
CA GLY A 4 -10.45 12.54 -15.59
C GLY A 4 -11.17 11.33 -15.01
N ARG A 5 -10.47 10.21 -14.86
CA ARG A 5 -10.98 9.05 -14.12
C ARG A 5 -10.98 9.42 -12.63
N ALA A 6 -12.06 10.02 -12.17
CA ALA A 6 -12.33 10.15 -10.75
C ALA A 6 -12.81 8.78 -10.25
N CYS A 7 -11.91 8.04 -9.59
CA CYS A 7 -12.28 6.84 -8.88
C CYS A 7 -12.96 7.27 -7.57
N HIS A 8 -14.27 7.08 -7.44
CA HIS A 8 -14.96 7.23 -6.16
C HIS A 8 -14.52 6.05 -5.27
N SER A 9 -13.51 6.28 -4.44
CA SER A 9 -12.86 5.29 -3.56
C SER A 9 -12.29 6.01 -2.35
N GLU A 10 -13.11 6.86 -1.72
CA GLU A 10 -12.70 7.88 -0.77
C GLU A 10 -11.81 7.34 0.36
N SER A 11 -11.99 6.10 0.80
CA SER A 11 -11.16 5.51 1.88
C SER A 11 -10.14 4.48 1.39
N ILE A 12 -10.37 3.83 0.23
CA ILE A 12 -9.51 2.73 -0.23
C ILE A 12 -8.19 3.26 -0.81
N VAL A 13 -8.20 4.44 -1.45
CA VAL A 13 -6.95 5.04 -1.93
C VAL A 13 -6.04 5.41 -0.76
N TRP A 14 -6.58 5.98 0.31
CA TRP A 14 -5.81 6.33 1.51
C TRP A 14 -5.33 5.08 2.25
N ALA A 15 -6.17 4.06 2.40
CA ALA A 15 -5.76 2.80 3.02
C ALA A 15 -4.62 2.11 2.25
N ARG A 16 -4.62 2.18 0.92
CA ARG A 16 -3.52 1.67 0.08
C ARG A 16 -2.24 2.48 0.28
N LEU A 17 -2.32 3.80 0.19
CA LEU A 17 -1.17 4.68 0.39
C LEU A 17 -0.56 4.48 1.78
N PHE A 18 -1.40 4.44 2.82
CA PHE A 18 -1.01 4.13 4.18
C PHE A 18 -0.23 2.81 4.25
N THR A 19 -0.80 1.73 3.69
CA THR A 19 -0.18 0.40 3.74
C THR A 19 1.15 0.33 2.99
N LEU A 20 1.23 0.98 1.83
CA LEU A 20 2.46 0.98 1.01
C LEU A 20 3.57 1.82 1.64
N LEU A 21 3.24 2.97 2.22
CA LEU A 21 4.21 3.86 2.85
C LEU A 21 4.75 3.32 4.17
N LEU A 22 3.91 2.63 4.94
CA LEU A 22 4.23 2.04 6.24
C LEU A 22 4.42 0.52 6.18
N TRP A 23 4.69 -0.04 5.01
CA TRP A 23 4.78 -1.50 4.82
C TRP A 23 5.77 -2.15 5.79
N ASP A 24 6.94 -1.55 5.95
CA ASP A 24 8.02 -1.98 6.84
C ASP A 24 7.64 -1.95 8.32
N VAL A 25 6.71 -1.04 8.69
CA VAL A 25 6.19 -0.94 10.06
C VAL A 25 5.06 -1.93 10.28
N ILE A 26 4.10 -2.02 9.34
CA ILE A 26 2.92 -2.89 9.45
C ILE A 26 3.34 -4.37 9.51
N PHE A 27 4.30 -4.75 8.68
CA PHE A 27 4.80 -6.13 8.59
C PHE A 27 6.08 -6.37 9.38
N ASP A 28 6.35 -5.54 10.40
CA ASP A 28 7.44 -5.77 11.34
C ASP A 28 7.19 -7.06 12.15
N ASP A 29 8.04 -8.05 11.90
CA ASP A 29 8.02 -9.39 12.50
C ASP A 29 8.76 -9.46 13.84
N THR A 30 9.40 -8.37 14.26
CA THR A 30 10.08 -8.30 15.57
C THR A 30 9.10 -8.20 16.75
N VAL A 31 7.84 -7.84 16.49
CA VAL A 31 6.78 -7.82 17.50
C VAL A 31 6.22 -9.25 17.67
N PRO A 32 6.30 -9.85 18.86
CA PRO A 32 5.92 -11.25 19.04
C PRO A 32 4.40 -11.48 18.95
N PHE A 33 4.00 -12.66 18.51
CA PHE A 33 2.61 -13.17 18.48
C PHE A 33 1.61 -12.45 17.55
N VAL A 34 2.03 -11.39 16.86
CA VAL A 34 1.15 -10.62 15.96
C VAL A 34 0.96 -11.29 14.59
N PHE A 35 1.88 -12.17 14.19
CA PHE A 35 1.74 -13.06 13.04
C PHE A 35 1.80 -14.51 13.51
N GLN A 36 0.68 -15.22 13.42
CA GLN A 36 0.52 -16.62 13.82
C GLN A 36 0.35 -17.56 12.63
N THR A 37 -0.04 -17.04 11.46
CA THR A 37 -0.20 -17.84 10.24
C THR A 37 0.36 -17.11 9.02
N PRO A 38 0.81 -17.84 7.99
CA PRO A 38 1.34 -17.24 6.75
C PRO A 38 0.26 -16.58 5.88
N PHE A 39 -1.03 -16.71 6.23
CA PHE A 39 -2.16 -16.20 5.44
C PHE A 39 -2.71 -14.87 5.95
N GLN A 40 -2.11 -14.30 6.99
CA GLN A 40 -2.53 -13.02 7.55
C GLN A 40 -2.24 -11.87 6.60
N ARG A 41 -3.24 -11.00 6.43
CA ARG A 41 -3.14 -9.77 5.62
C ARG A 41 -2.69 -8.56 6.44
N ALA A 42 -2.67 -8.68 7.76
CA ALA A 42 -2.27 -7.67 8.72
C ALA A 42 -1.84 -8.37 10.02
N PRO A 43 -1.04 -7.71 10.88
CA PRO A 43 -0.77 -8.22 12.21
C PRO A 43 -2.06 -8.25 13.04
N LEU A 44 -2.16 -9.16 14.02
CA LEU A 44 -3.38 -9.35 14.83
C LEU A 44 -3.73 -8.13 15.71
N ASP A 45 -2.75 -7.30 16.02
CA ASP A 45 -2.93 -6.07 16.77
C ASP A 45 -3.33 -4.88 15.87
N PHE A 46 -3.38 -5.05 14.54
CA PHE A 46 -3.73 -3.98 13.61
C PHE A 46 -5.14 -3.44 13.88
N GLY A 47 -5.27 -2.12 14.00
CA GLY A 47 -6.53 -1.46 14.34
C GLY A 47 -6.83 -1.41 15.85
N THR A 48 -5.86 -1.77 16.69
CA THR A 48 -5.92 -1.60 18.15
C THR A 48 -4.84 -0.63 18.62
N ASP A 49 -5.01 -0.08 19.83
CA ASP A 49 -4.01 0.80 20.45
C ASP A 49 -2.64 0.11 20.62
N ALA A 50 -2.64 -1.22 20.74
CA ALA A 50 -1.43 -2.01 20.89
C ALA A 50 -0.51 -1.94 19.66
N PHE A 51 -1.07 -1.78 18.45
CA PHE A 51 -0.27 -1.68 17.23
C PHE A 51 0.69 -0.48 17.26
N ALA A 52 0.15 0.69 17.63
CA ALA A 52 0.93 1.91 17.71
C ALA A 52 1.92 1.86 18.87
N ALA A 53 1.48 1.34 20.03
CA ALA A 53 2.34 1.21 21.21
C ALA A 53 3.54 0.27 20.95
N ALA A 54 3.33 -0.87 20.31
CA ALA A 54 4.38 -1.85 20.03
C ALA A 54 5.40 -1.38 18.98
N ARG A 55 5.04 -0.38 18.16
CA ARG A 55 5.85 0.09 17.02
C ARG A 55 6.14 1.60 17.07
N ALA A 56 6.00 2.23 18.23
CA ALA A 56 6.04 3.69 18.38
C ALA A 56 7.30 4.31 17.75
N GLU A 57 8.49 3.81 18.12
CA GLU A 57 9.76 4.30 17.59
C GLU A 57 9.86 4.17 16.06
N ARG A 58 9.40 3.03 15.51
CA ARG A 58 9.43 2.79 14.07
C ARG A 58 8.42 3.66 13.33
N LEU A 59 7.22 3.84 13.90
CA LEU A 59 6.21 4.75 13.37
C LEU A 59 6.74 6.18 13.34
N GLU A 60 7.27 6.68 14.46
CA GLU A 60 7.81 8.03 14.58
C GLU A 60 8.95 8.26 13.58
N ARG A 61 9.90 7.32 13.50
CA ARG A 61 11.00 7.41 12.54
C ARG A 61 10.49 7.43 11.10
N ARG A 62 9.60 6.51 10.74
CA ARG A 62 9.11 6.37 9.37
C ARG A 62 8.26 7.57 8.94
N LEU A 63 7.43 8.09 9.84
CA LEU A 63 6.65 9.31 9.61
C LEU A 63 7.57 10.54 9.48
N GLY A 64 8.63 10.60 10.30
CA GLY A 64 9.65 11.65 10.20
C GLY A 64 10.39 11.65 8.87
N GLU A 65 10.78 10.47 8.36
CA GLU A 65 11.39 10.32 7.03
C GLU A 65 10.45 10.82 5.92
N ILE A 66 9.18 10.38 5.95
CA ILE A 66 8.19 10.79 4.96
C ILE A 66 7.98 12.31 5.01
N ALA A 67 7.86 12.90 6.20
CA ALA A 67 7.68 14.34 6.36
C ALA A 67 8.89 15.13 5.84
N ALA A 68 10.11 14.72 6.23
CA ALA A 68 11.34 15.36 5.78
C ALA A 68 11.51 15.32 4.25
N GLU A 69 11.11 14.23 3.60
CA GLU A 69 11.17 14.12 2.15
C GLU A 69 10.15 15.00 1.43
N VAL A 70 8.95 15.19 2.01
CA VAL A 70 7.96 16.14 1.49
C VAL A 70 8.51 17.57 1.58
N ASP A 71 9.12 17.92 2.70
CA ASP A 71 9.64 19.26 2.96
C ASP A 71 10.87 19.59 2.11
N ALA A 72 11.82 18.66 1.98
CA ALA A 72 13.06 18.87 1.24
C ALA A 72 12.87 18.97 -0.28
N ALA A 73 11.86 18.31 -0.82
CA ALA A 73 11.72 18.16 -2.27
C ALA A 73 11.02 19.33 -2.97
N GLY A 74 10.25 20.14 -2.23
CA GLY A 74 9.35 21.15 -2.80
C GLY A 74 8.35 20.60 -3.83
N ALA A 75 8.26 19.27 -3.99
CA ALA A 75 7.47 18.56 -4.97
C ALA A 75 7.23 17.11 -4.50
N PRO A 76 6.02 16.55 -4.67
CA PRO A 76 5.63 15.23 -4.13
C PRO A 76 6.31 14.01 -4.81
N ARG A 77 7.33 14.22 -5.65
CA ARG A 77 7.96 13.17 -6.45
C ARG A 77 8.68 12.10 -5.61
N PRO A 78 9.42 12.41 -4.54
CA PRO A 78 10.11 11.38 -3.76
C PRO A 78 9.15 10.41 -3.08
N VAL A 79 8.11 10.92 -2.41
CA VAL A 79 7.07 10.09 -1.80
C VAL A 79 6.34 9.26 -2.86
N ALA A 80 6.05 9.83 -4.03
CA ALA A 80 5.45 9.07 -5.13
C ALA A 80 6.35 7.91 -5.60
N ASN A 81 7.67 8.12 -5.69
CA ASN A 81 8.61 7.06 -6.03
C ASN A 81 8.63 5.96 -4.97
N GLN A 82 8.60 6.31 -3.67
CA GLN A 82 8.51 5.30 -2.61
C GLN A 82 7.26 4.42 -2.73
N VAL A 83 6.11 5.03 -3.05
CA VAL A 83 4.86 4.29 -3.28
C VAL A 83 5.00 3.37 -4.50
N LEU A 84 5.60 3.84 -5.59
CA LEU A 84 5.85 3.02 -6.79
C LEU A 84 6.81 1.86 -6.51
N ASP A 85 7.86 2.10 -5.74
CA ASP A 85 8.84 1.08 -5.35
C ASP A 85 8.23 0.04 -4.42
N ALA A 86 7.46 0.47 -3.42
CA ALA A 86 6.70 -0.43 -2.54
C ALA A 86 5.68 -1.24 -3.34
N TRP A 87 4.99 -0.60 -4.29
CA TRP A 87 4.06 -1.26 -5.20
C TRP A 87 4.76 -2.36 -6.01
N ALA A 88 5.90 -2.06 -6.64
CA ALA A 88 6.66 -3.01 -7.43
C ALA A 88 7.18 -4.19 -6.59
N ARG A 89 7.68 -3.91 -5.38
CA ARG A 89 8.22 -4.93 -4.46
C ARG A 89 7.15 -5.86 -3.90
N HIS A 90 5.93 -5.36 -3.68
CA HIS A 90 4.89 -6.09 -2.94
C HIS A 90 3.71 -6.50 -3.82
N LEU A 91 3.83 -6.36 -5.14
CA LEU A 91 2.79 -6.71 -6.09
C LEU A 91 2.33 -8.16 -5.90
N GLY A 92 1.03 -8.33 -5.65
CA GLY A 92 0.41 -9.66 -5.45
C GLY A 92 0.45 -10.18 -4.02
N VAL A 93 1.11 -9.49 -3.09
CA VAL A 93 1.12 -9.87 -1.66
C VAL A 93 -0.17 -9.43 -0.99
N ALA A 94 -0.87 -10.36 -0.34
CA ALA A 94 -2.13 -10.03 0.33
C ALA A 94 -1.88 -9.14 1.56
N ALA A 95 -2.30 -7.87 1.49
CA ALA A 95 -2.14 -6.91 2.57
C ALA A 95 -3.47 -6.21 2.91
N VAL A 96 -3.56 -5.66 4.11
CA VAL A 96 -4.66 -4.79 4.57
C VAL A 96 -4.76 -3.56 3.68
N GLY A 97 -5.97 -3.10 3.39
CA GLY A 97 -6.17 -1.92 2.52
C GLY A 97 -5.77 -2.09 1.06
N VAL A 98 -5.07 -3.15 0.66
CA VAL A 98 -4.62 -3.39 -0.71
C VAL A 98 -5.43 -4.49 -1.39
N ASP A 99 -6.15 -4.10 -2.44
CA ASP A 99 -6.71 -5.03 -3.43
C ASP A 99 -6.01 -4.83 -4.78
N TRP A 100 -5.33 -5.88 -5.25
CA TRP A 100 -4.63 -5.94 -6.53
C TRP A 100 -5.56 -6.26 -7.71
N LYS A 101 -6.75 -6.84 -7.46
CA LYS A 101 -7.65 -7.33 -8.52
C LYS A 101 -8.42 -6.20 -9.21
N THR A 102 -8.66 -5.08 -8.52
CA THR A 102 -9.41 -3.94 -9.07
C THR A 102 -8.71 -3.19 -10.21
N GLN A 103 -7.46 -3.52 -10.54
CA GLN A 103 -6.67 -2.81 -11.56
C GLN A 103 -6.84 -3.34 -13.01
N ARG A 104 -7.62 -4.40 -13.26
CA ARG A 104 -7.81 -4.95 -14.63
C ARG A 104 -8.90 -4.29 -15.49
N ARG A 105 -9.54 -3.20 -15.08
CA ARG A 105 -10.58 -2.51 -15.89
C ARG A 105 -10.11 -1.20 -16.55
N GLY A 106 -8.84 -1.13 -16.94
CA GLY A 106 -8.27 0.01 -17.68
C GLY A 106 -7.61 -0.33 -19.02
N GLY A 107 -7.55 -1.61 -19.40
CA GLY A 107 -7.07 -2.05 -20.72
C GLY A 107 -8.27 -2.47 -21.56
N GLY A 108 -8.70 -1.59 -22.46
CA GLY A 108 -9.69 -1.92 -23.48
C GLY A 108 -9.24 -3.16 -24.24
N ALA A 109 -10.13 -4.13 -24.33
CA ALA A 109 -9.98 -5.28 -25.20
C ALA A 109 -9.79 -4.80 -26.64
N ALA A 110 -8.63 -5.08 -27.22
CA ALA A 110 -8.44 -5.14 -28.66
C ALA A 110 -8.00 -6.57 -28.98
N GLY A 111 -8.78 -7.25 -29.81
CA GLY A 111 -8.39 -8.52 -30.43
C GLY A 111 -8.88 -9.79 -29.73
N ALA A 112 -10.21 -9.95 -29.59
CA ALA A 112 -10.77 -11.28 -29.72
C ALA A 112 -10.89 -11.58 -31.22
N GLY A 113 -10.08 -12.51 -31.72
CA GLY A 113 -10.04 -12.93 -33.11
C GLY A 113 -9.43 -14.32 -33.23
N GLU A 114 -10.33 -15.31 -33.24
CA GLU A 114 -10.26 -16.65 -33.86
C GLU A 114 -9.23 -17.72 -33.43
N GLY A 115 -9.82 -18.87 -33.08
CA GLY A 115 -9.26 -20.22 -33.13
C GLY A 115 -9.72 -21.06 -31.94
N PRO A 116 -10.13 -22.35 -32.07
CA PRO A 116 -10.03 -23.24 -33.25
C PRO A 116 -11.32 -24.01 -33.63
N ASN A 117 -11.57 -24.22 -34.94
CA ASN A 117 -11.58 -25.51 -35.66
C ASN A 117 -12.01 -25.27 -37.11
#